data_AF-A0A257IUA5-F1
#
_entry.id   AF-A0A257IUA5-F1
#
_cell.length_a   1.000
_cell.length_b   1.000
_cell.length_c   1.000
_cell.angle_alpha   90.00
_cell.angle_beta   90.00
_cell.angle_gamma   90.00
#
_symmetry.space_group_name_H-M   'P 1'
#
loop_
_entity.id
_entity.type
_entity.pdbx_description
1 polymer ?
#
loop_
_entity_poly.entity_id
_entity_poly.type
_entity_poly.pdbx_seq_one_letter_code
_entity_poly.pdbx_strand_id
1 'polypeptide(L)'
;MKKLGLYFTFLILFISCEEPVPAPLPIPNPKLVVSKNQVDLGDIKSSSKGHFRLKKDGIGVIKYTITSNKNWLVLDSKDGSLSFLADTVKFHVDLLAKDLIEAENTATLTVKSTINDVPVPDYQVEIKGKFVSTILQTNTNTISFGTIKKDVSAKINLKKIGLENLSYEAISDKPWLKLAKNSGTIASTDSISFNIDPTSLQAGPFEAKITITPKVLGVLGKPSVVTIFGIYDDTITGTIEGHVLTKNETWTGNVNLNGDITVPKGLSLTIKPGTIIKIKKLPTPLVINILGKLVANGESSKIIEFKSNETVTTDGDWGGIVSEYDLEVTYALIKNAKVALNFEKVSLSSFGTALPNIHHVFFDNCVIGILDLKSNLESTLKNLSFRDIYFFSLKFASTKKVNIQDCEFLADYCYIDVNVSSDNSAINFLNCNFAKKKFSHQTHLEVITGFKNNIMTASNCFQLAFDQAVLVNGNKFTATSSSSFANVNIGCGFMNRYPQGRIRAK
;
A
#
# COMPACT_ATOMS: atom_id res chain seq x y z
N MET A 1 98.94 -102.59 -53.64
CA MET A 1 100.13 -102.28 -52.82
C MET A 1 99.70 -101.58 -51.55
N LYS A 2 100.32 -101.94 -50.42
CA LYS A 2 100.00 -101.64 -49.01
C LYS A 2 99.83 -100.15 -48.68
N LYS A 3 98.92 -99.86 -47.73
CA LYS A 3 99.05 -98.98 -46.54
C LYS A 3 97.68 -98.96 -45.82
N LEU A 4 97.43 -99.78 -44.80
CA LEU A 4 97.87 -99.70 -43.39
C LEU A 4 97.52 -98.36 -42.71
N GLY A 5 96.43 -98.36 -41.92
CA GLY A 5 96.05 -97.35 -40.95
C GLY A 5 95.28 -98.04 -39.81
N LEU A 6 95.74 -97.83 -38.58
CA LEU A 6 95.63 -98.69 -37.40
C LEU A 6 94.27 -98.59 -36.67
N TYR A 7 93.79 -99.73 -36.13
CA TYR A 7 92.65 -99.86 -35.22
C TYR A 7 93.03 -99.42 -33.79
N PHE A 8 92.10 -98.77 -33.07
CA PHE A 8 91.96 -98.95 -31.61
C PHE A 8 90.51 -98.71 -31.19
N THR A 9 89.86 -99.76 -30.70
CA THR A 9 88.54 -99.75 -30.08
C THR A 9 88.69 -99.33 -28.62
N PHE A 10 87.95 -98.32 -28.16
CA PHE A 10 87.79 -98.01 -26.74
C PHE A 10 86.29 -98.03 -26.39
N LEU A 11 85.94 -98.97 -25.52
CA LEU A 11 84.65 -99.07 -24.85
C LEU A 11 84.64 -98.04 -23.71
N ILE A 12 83.70 -97.09 -23.71
CA ILE A 12 83.48 -96.16 -22.60
C ILE A 12 82.02 -96.30 -22.14
N LEU A 13 81.87 -96.65 -20.87
CA LEU A 13 80.63 -96.69 -20.12
C LEU A 13 80.40 -95.34 -19.42
N PHE A 14 79.12 -95.04 -19.19
CA PHE A 14 78.52 -94.33 -18.06
C PHE A 14 78.08 -92.84 -18.15
N ILE A 15 76.79 -92.71 -17.78
CA ILE A 15 76.10 -91.67 -17.00
C ILE A 15 75.46 -90.51 -17.80
N SER A 16 74.15 -90.68 -18.02
CA SER A 16 73.18 -89.61 -18.27
C SER A 16 73.10 -88.70 -17.04
N CYS A 17 73.50 -87.45 -17.18
CA CYS A 17 73.23 -86.39 -16.22
C CYS A 17 71.87 -85.77 -16.59
N GLU A 18 70.79 -86.15 -15.90
CA GLU A 18 69.54 -85.38 -15.93
C GLU A 18 69.72 -84.14 -15.03
N GLU A 19 69.64 -82.95 -15.62
CA GLU A 19 69.41 -81.73 -14.83
C GLU A 19 68.02 -81.82 -14.19
N PRO A 20 67.86 -81.45 -12.90
CA PRO A 20 66.56 -81.44 -12.27
C PRO A 20 65.67 -80.38 -12.94
N VAL A 21 64.55 -80.81 -13.50
CA VAL A 21 63.48 -79.92 -13.94
C VAL A 21 63.07 -79.03 -12.75
N PRO A 22 63.10 -77.69 -12.86
CA PRO A 22 62.64 -76.82 -11.79
C PRO A 22 61.18 -77.14 -11.48
N ALA A 23 60.84 -77.30 -10.20
CA ALA A 23 59.45 -77.41 -9.79
C ALA A 23 58.64 -76.24 -10.41
N PRO A 24 57.41 -76.46 -10.91
CA PRO A 24 56.59 -75.36 -11.41
C PRO A 24 56.46 -74.31 -10.30
N LEU A 25 56.80 -73.06 -10.58
CA LEU A 25 56.53 -71.96 -9.66
C LEU A 25 55.04 -72.03 -9.28
N PRO A 26 54.69 -71.98 -7.98
CA PRO A 26 53.29 -72.03 -7.57
C PRO A 26 52.55 -70.89 -8.24
N ILE A 27 51.50 -71.22 -8.99
CA ILE A 27 50.63 -70.22 -9.63
C ILE A 27 50.01 -69.40 -8.49
N PRO A 28 50.23 -68.08 -8.43
CA PRO A 28 49.70 -67.28 -7.34
C PRO A 28 48.17 -67.32 -7.38
N ASN A 29 47.58 -67.66 -6.23
CA ASN A 29 46.13 -67.57 -6.03
C ASN A 29 45.66 -66.16 -6.43
N PRO A 30 44.55 -66.04 -7.17
CA PRO A 30 44.16 -64.75 -7.71
C PRO A 30 43.87 -63.78 -6.56
N LYS A 31 44.36 -62.56 -6.62
CA LYS A 31 44.15 -61.52 -5.61
C LYS A 31 43.47 -60.34 -6.24
N LEU A 32 42.41 -59.84 -5.57
CA LEU A 32 41.79 -58.58 -5.94
C LEU A 32 42.67 -57.42 -5.48
N VAL A 33 42.93 -56.48 -6.37
CA VAL A 33 43.65 -55.23 -6.09
C VAL A 33 42.75 -54.06 -6.45
N VAL A 34 42.49 -53.18 -5.49
CA VAL A 34 41.71 -51.96 -5.71
C VAL A 34 42.68 -50.80 -5.95
N SER A 35 42.48 -50.04 -7.02
CA SER A 35 43.40 -48.97 -7.43
C SER A 35 43.55 -47.81 -6.43
N LYS A 36 42.59 -47.64 -5.52
CA LYS A 36 42.57 -46.61 -4.49
C LYS A 36 41.57 -46.99 -3.39
N ASN A 37 41.90 -46.65 -2.14
CA ASN A 37 41.05 -46.83 -0.96
C ASN A 37 40.21 -45.59 -0.62
N GLN A 38 40.47 -44.44 -1.25
CA GLN A 38 39.70 -43.21 -1.09
C GLN A 38 39.46 -42.51 -2.44
N VAL A 39 38.30 -41.89 -2.60
CA VAL A 39 37.99 -40.95 -3.69
C VAL A 39 37.40 -39.68 -3.10
N ASP A 40 38.04 -38.55 -3.37
CA ASP A 40 37.51 -37.23 -3.03
C ASP A 40 36.82 -36.63 -4.25
N LEU A 41 35.53 -36.29 -4.10
CA LEU A 41 34.73 -35.63 -5.13
C LEU A 41 34.90 -34.10 -5.13
N GLY A 42 35.57 -33.53 -4.12
CA GLY A 42 35.59 -32.10 -3.89
C GLY A 42 34.18 -31.59 -3.59
N ASP A 43 33.73 -30.57 -4.32
CA ASP A 43 32.33 -30.14 -4.23
C ASP A 43 31.38 -31.13 -4.92
N ILE A 44 30.37 -31.55 -4.19
CA ILE A 44 29.30 -32.42 -4.66
C ILE A 44 28.27 -31.59 -5.42
N LYS A 45 28.05 -31.96 -6.69
CA LYS A 45 27.07 -31.40 -7.62
C LYS A 45 26.42 -32.50 -8.46
N SER A 46 25.38 -32.18 -9.22
CA SER A 46 24.63 -33.14 -10.04
C SER A 46 25.50 -33.84 -11.10
N SER A 47 26.56 -33.18 -11.56
CA SER A 47 27.53 -33.76 -12.49
C SER A 47 28.65 -34.54 -11.79
N SER A 48 28.68 -34.61 -10.45
CA SER A 48 29.73 -35.30 -9.70
C SER A 48 29.63 -36.80 -9.94
N LYS A 49 30.73 -37.35 -10.44
CA LYS A 49 30.90 -38.75 -10.77
C LYS A 49 32.32 -39.17 -10.44
N GLY A 50 32.50 -40.43 -10.11
CA GLY A 50 33.81 -40.99 -9.82
C GLY A 50 33.95 -42.40 -10.35
N HIS A 51 35.17 -42.89 -10.30
CA HIS A 51 35.47 -44.27 -10.65
C HIS A 51 36.68 -44.77 -9.89
N PHE A 52 36.80 -46.09 -9.73
CA PHE A 52 38.03 -46.77 -9.34
C PHE A 52 38.16 -48.07 -10.13
N ARG A 53 39.39 -48.57 -10.25
CA ARG A 53 39.68 -49.83 -10.95
C ARG A 53 39.83 -50.98 -9.97
N LEU A 54 39.24 -52.10 -10.33
CA LEU A 54 39.51 -53.41 -9.77
C LEU A 54 40.47 -54.13 -10.70
N LYS A 55 41.55 -54.70 -10.17
CA LYS A 55 42.54 -55.47 -10.92
C LYS A 55 42.64 -56.86 -10.33
N LYS A 56 42.86 -57.83 -11.21
CA LYS A 56 43.17 -59.21 -10.82
C LYS A 56 44.67 -59.44 -10.96
N ASP A 57 45.29 -59.87 -9.88
CA ASP A 57 46.66 -60.40 -9.88
C ASP A 57 46.57 -61.93 -9.80
N GLY A 58 47.17 -62.70 -10.71
CA GLY A 58 47.05 -64.18 -10.77
C GLY A 58 45.96 -64.75 -11.71
N ILE A 59 45.88 -66.08 -11.79
CA ILE A 59 45.03 -66.84 -12.74
C ILE A 59 43.75 -67.33 -12.02
N GLY A 60 42.60 -67.28 -12.71
CA GLY A 60 41.28 -67.59 -12.12
C GLY A 60 40.25 -66.48 -12.37
N VAL A 61 38.99 -66.71 -11.99
CA VAL A 61 37.90 -65.74 -12.14
C VAL A 61 37.54 -65.17 -10.77
N ILE A 62 37.49 -63.84 -10.68
CA ILE A 62 36.97 -63.14 -9.50
C ILE A 62 35.60 -62.58 -9.84
N LYS A 63 34.56 -63.05 -9.15
CA LYS A 63 33.23 -62.42 -9.19
C LYS A 63 33.13 -61.44 -8.04
N TYR A 64 32.44 -60.33 -8.25
CA TYR A 64 32.30 -59.31 -7.21
C TYR A 64 30.91 -58.68 -7.21
N THR A 65 30.51 -58.20 -6.04
CA THR A 65 29.33 -57.36 -5.83
C THR A 65 29.74 -56.13 -5.03
N ILE A 66 29.11 -55.00 -5.32
CA ILE A 66 29.43 -53.71 -4.71
C ILE A 66 28.17 -53.14 -4.11
N THR A 67 28.29 -52.68 -2.87
CA THR A 67 27.22 -52.02 -2.13
C THR A 67 27.70 -50.67 -1.64
N SER A 68 26.82 -49.67 -1.67
CA SER A 68 27.02 -48.39 -1.00
C SER A 68 26.26 -48.39 0.31
N ASN A 69 26.84 -47.83 1.37
CA ASN A 69 26.15 -47.58 2.63
C ASN A 69 25.33 -46.26 2.62
N LYS A 70 25.37 -45.52 1.51
CA LYS A 70 24.66 -44.25 1.31
C LYS A 70 23.88 -44.26 0.01
N ASN A 71 22.66 -43.72 0.03
CA ASN A 71 21.80 -43.65 -1.15
C ASN A 71 22.20 -42.52 -2.10
N TRP A 72 22.81 -41.44 -1.59
CA TRP A 72 23.31 -40.35 -2.42
C TRP A 72 24.42 -40.78 -3.38
N LEU A 73 25.08 -41.92 -3.13
CA LEU A 73 26.11 -42.47 -3.99
C LEU A 73 25.56 -43.66 -4.79
N VAL A 74 25.30 -43.44 -6.08
CA VAL A 74 24.65 -44.40 -6.97
C VAL A 74 25.69 -45.10 -7.84
N LEU A 75 25.69 -46.43 -7.80
CA LEU A 75 26.57 -47.26 -8.62
C LEU A 75 25.99 -47.46 -10.02
N ASP A 76 26.82 -47.29 -11.05
CA ASP A 76 26.42 -47.55 -12.45
C ASP A 76 26.25 -49.06 -12.70
N SER A 77 27.04 -49.89 -12.02
CA SER A 77 26.89 -51.35 -11.94
C SER A 77 27.15 -51.83 -10.51
N LYS A 78 26.39 -52.83 -10.06
CA LYS A 78 26.46 -53.38 -8.69
C LYS A 78 27.19 -54.72 -8.62
N ASP A 79 27.52 -55.32 -9.75
CA ASP A 79 28.21 -56.59 -9.83
C ASP A 79 29.06 -56.66 -11.10
N GLY A 80 29.95 -57.65 -11.13
CA GLY A 80 30.80 -57.91 -12.28
C GLY A 80 31.68 -59.13 -12.10
N SER A 81 32.46 -59.41 -13.13
CA SER A 81 33.39 -60.53 -13.16
C SER A 81 34.69 -60.12 -13.85
N LEU A 82 35.82 -60.37 -13.20
CA LEU A 82 37.16 -60.11 -13.72
C LEU A 82 37.65 -61.33 -14.51
N SER A 83 37.15 -61.48 -15.74
CA SER A 83 37.69 -62.42 -16.74
C SER A 83 38.91 -61.87 -17.49
N PHE A 84 39.03 -60.54 -17.61
CA PHE A 84 40.20 -59.80 -18.09
C PHE A 84 40.98 -59.14 -16.92
N LEU A 85 42.15 -58.55 -17.19
CA LEU A 85 43.07 -58.06 -16.16
C LEU A 85 42.50 -56.97 -15.23
N ALA A 86 41.44 -56.24 -15.63
CA ALA A 86 40.85 -55.17 -14.83
C ALA A 86 39.39 -54.85 -15.21
N ASP A 87 38.67 -54.24 -14.27
CA ASP A 87 37.34 -53.65 -14.46
C ASP A 87 37.31 -52.23 -13.85
N THR A 88 36.40 -51.38 -14.34
CA THR A 88 36.23 -49.99 -13.86
C THR A 88 34.85 -49.83 -13.24
N VAL A 89 34.84 -49.69 -11.93
CA VAL A 89 33.62 -49.35 -11.17
C VAL A 89 33.38 -47.86 -11.30
N LYS A 90 32.20 -47.48 -11.79
CA LYS A 90 31.76 -46.10 -11.93
C LYS A 90 30.57 -45.83 -11.03
N PHE A 91 30.48 -44.59 -10.54
CA PHE A 91 29.40 -44.14 -9.69
C PHE A 91 29.14 -42.64 -9.94
N HIS A 92 27.94 -42.21 -9.59
CA HIS A 92 27.49 -40.82 -9.66
C HIS A 92 26.71 -40.46 -8.39
N VAL A 93 26.40 -39.17 -8.25
CA VAL A 93 25.67 -38.65 -7.09
C VAL A 93 24.20 -38.41 -7.41
N ASP A 94 23.31 -38.82 -6.49
CA ASP A 94 21.91 -38.39 -6.43
C ASP A 94 21.75 -37.31 -5.35
N LEU A 95 21.51 -36.07 -5.79
CA LEU A 95 21.34 -34.92 -4.89
C LEU A 95 19.98 -34.91 -4.15
N LEU A 96 19.03 -35.77 -4.54
CA LEU A 96 17.72 -35.86 -3.91
C LEU A 96 17.67 -36.91 -2.80
N ALA A 97 18.77 -37.65 -2.60
CA ALA A 97 18.86 -38.65 -1.56
C ALA A 97 18.79 -38.02 -0.16
N LYS A 98 17.89 -38.53 0.68
CA LYS A 98 17.61 -37.99 2.03
C LYS A 98 18.79 -38.08 2.99
N ASP A 99 19.78 -38.92 2.69
CA ASP A 99 20.97 -39.13 3.51
C ASP A 99 22.20 -38.34 3.02
N LEU A 100 22.03 -37.48 2.00
CA LEU A 100 22.95 -36.39 1.68
C LEU A 100 22.67 -35.20 2.60
N ILE A 101 23.71 -34.68 3.26
CA ILE A 101 23.60 -33.59 4.23
C ILE A 101 24.38 -32.36 3.79
N GLU A 102 24.06 -31.19 4.34
CA GLU A 102 24.91 -30.01 4.17
C GLU A 102 26.30 -30.23 4.74
N ALA A 103 27.31 -29.63 4.11
CA ALA A 103 28.74 -29.75 4.41
C ALA A 103 29.34 -31.11 4.01
N GLU A 104 30.26 -31.65 4.81
CA GLU A 104 31.04 -32.83 4.46
C GLU A 104 30.17 -34.10 4.48
N ASN A 105 30.26 -34.88 3.41
CA ASN A 105 29.59 -36.16 3.25
C ASN A 105 30.63 -37.25 3.03
N THR A 106 30.38 -38.42 3.64
CA THR A 106 31.20 -39.62 3.46
C THR A 106 30.31 -40.83 3.17
N ALA A 107 30.73 -41.67 2.24
CA ALA A 107 30.14 -42.95 1.90
C ALA A 107 31.24 -44.02 1.82
N THR A 108 30.88 -45.27 2.08
CA THR A 108 31.76 -46.43 1.97
C THR A 108 31.17 -47.37 0.94
N LEU A 109 31.93 -47.62 -0.11
CA LEU A 109 31.66 -48.69 -1.06
C LEU A 109 32.33 -49.96 -0.58
N THR A 110 31.54 -51.00 -0.34
CA THR A 110 32.02 -52.32 0.06
C THR A 110 32.01 -53.25 -1.14
N VAL A 111 33.19 -53.69 -1.56
CA VAL A 111 33.40 -54.68 -2.62
C VAL A 111 33.53 -56.06 -1.99
N LYS A 112 32.49 -56.87 -2.14
CA LYS A 112 32.48 -58.28 -1.77
C LYS A 112 32.92 -59.10 -2.96
N SER A 113 33.79 -60.07 -2.78
CA SER A 113 34.30 -60.86 -3.90
C SER A 113 34.42 -62.34 -3.56
N THR A 114 34.34 -63.17 -4.59
CA THR A 114 34.62 -64.60 -4.52
C THR A 114 35.68 -64.98 -5.54
N ILE A 115 36.61 -65.84 -5.13
CA ILE A 115 37.57 -66.49 -6.01
C ILE A 115 37.13 -67.93 -6.16
N ASN A 116 36.83 -68.37 -7.38
CA ASN A 116 36.33 -69.72 -7.63
C ASN A 116 35.18 -70.10 -6.66
N ASP A 117 34.27 -69.14 -6.45
CA ASP A 117 33.11 -69.22 -5.56
C ASP A 117 33.41 -69.29 -4.03
N VAL A 118 34.67 -69.10 -3.62
CA VAL A 118 35.06 -68.94 -2.19
C VAL A 118 35.13 -67.45 -1.83
N PRO A 119 34.40 -66.98 -0.79
CA PRO A 119 34.46 -65.60 -0.32
C PRO A 119 35.86 -65.17 0.12
N VAL A 120 36.24 -63.93 -0.23
CA VAL A 120 37.46 -63.27 0.26
C VAL A 120 37.12 -62.03 1.10
N PRO A 121 38.08 -61.51 1.91
CA PRO A 121 37.86 -60.29 2.67
C PRO A 121 37.36 -59.13 1.81
N ASP A 122 36.37 -58.41 2.34
CA ASP A 122 35.77 -57.26 1.69
C ASP A 122 36.79 -56.12 1.55
N TYR A 123 36.77 -55.43 0.42
CA TYR A 123 37.51 -54.19 0.23
C TYR A 123 36.59 -52.99 0.41
N GLN A 124 37.05 -52.00 1.16
CA GLN A 124 36.32 -50.75 1.36
C GLN A 124 36.98 -49.62 0.61
N VAL A 125 36.17 -48.83 -0.09
CA VAL A 125 36.58 -47.57 -0.73
C VAL A 125 35.76 -46.45 -0.12
N GLU A 126 36.42 -45.51 0.54
CA GLU A 126 35.78 -44.32 1.09
C GLU A 126 35.60 -43.26 0.01
N ILE A 127 34.39 -42.74 -0.12
CA ILE A 127 34.06 -41.61 -0.99
C ILE A 127 33.70 -40.43 -0.11
N LYS A 128 34.33 -39.28 -0.35
CA LYS A 128 34.05 -38.05 0.40
C LYS A 128 33.82 -36.86 -0.52
N GLY A 129 33.17 -35.83 -0.01
CA GLY A 129 33.03 -34.54 -0.67
C GLY A 129 32.11 -33.60 0.10
N LYS A 130 32.12 -32.32 -0.28
CA LYS A 130 31.34 -31.27 0.37
C LYS A 130 30.10 -30.93 -0.44
N PHE A 131 28.93 -31.01 0.17
CA PHE A 131 27.66 -30.61 -0.45
C PHE A 131 27.17 -29.29 0.13
N VAL A 132 26.65 -28.43 -0.74
CA VAL A 132 25.95 -27.19 -0.37
C VAL A 132 24.69 -27.12 -1.22
N SER A 133 23.52 -27.13 -0.58
CA SER A 133 22.26 -26.99 -1.32
C SER A 133 22.22 -25.71 -2.12
N THR A 134 21.70 -25.83 -3.33
CA THR A 134 21.46 -24.64 -4.15
C THR A 134 20.19 -23.96 -3.69
N ILE A 135 20.30 -22.72 -3.22
CA ILE A 135 19.17 -21.93 -2.73
C ILE A 135 19.18 -20.52 -3.31
N LEU A 136 18.00 -19.91 -3.32
CA LEU A 136 17.81 -18.49 -3.62
C LEU A 136 17.76 -17.72 -2.30
N GLN A 137 18.54 -16.66 -2.20
CA GLN A 137 18.48 -15.68 -1.12
C GLN A 137 18.06 -14.32 -1.66
N THR A 138 17.12 -13.68 -0.97
CA THR A 138 16.80 -12.27 -1.19
C THR A 138 17.62 -11.40 -0.24
N ASN A 139 17.89 -10.15 -0.62
CA ASN A 139 18.57 -9.19 0.26
C ASN A 139 17.71 -8.74 1.46
N THR A 140 16.39 -8.94 1.39
CA THR A 140 15.42 -8.55 2.41
C THR A 140 14.18 -9.43 2.35
N ASN A 141 13.46 -9.52 3.46
CA ASN A 141 12.10 -10.08 3.53
C ASN A 141 11.02 -8.99 3.58
N THR A 142 11.40 -7.71 3.65
CA THR A 142 10.46 -6.58 3.71
C THR A 142 10.98 -5.35 2.96
N ILE A 143 10.07 -4.57 2.38
CA ILE A 143 10.36 -3.25 1.81
C ILE A 143 9.26 -2.29 2.26
N SER A 144 9.65 -1.26 3.02
CA SER A 144 8.75 -0.18 3.43
C SER A 144 8.93 1.03 2.52
N PHE A 145 7.82 1.59 2.04
CA PHE A 145 7.81 2.84 1.27
C PHE A 145 7.45 4.08 2.11
N GLY A 146 7.17 3.91 3.41
CA GLY A 146 6.61 5.00 4.21
C GLY A 146 5.33 5.55 3.58
N THR A 147 5.20 6.87 3.53
CA THR A 147 4.07 7.54 2.86
C THR A 147 4.38 7.82 1.39
N ILE A 148 3.47 7.43 0.49
CA ILE A 148 3.57 7.71 -0.95
C ILE A 148 2.33 8.49 -1.43
N LYS A 149 2.52 9.35 -2.42
CA LYS A 149 1.44 10.08 -3.12
C LYS A 149 1.32 9.77 -4.60
N LYS A 150 2.34 9.11 -5.16
CA LYS A 150 2.53 8.84 -6.58
C LYS A 150 3.28 7.53 -6.75
N ASP A 151 3.42 7.11 -7.99
CA ASP A 151 4.18 5.93 -8.38
C ASP A 151 5.58 5.92 -7.76
N VAL A 152 5.93 4.77 -7.21
CA VAL A 152 7.25 4.48 -6.64
C VAL A 152 7.75 3.15 -7.16
N SER A 153 9.07 2.96 -7.17
CA SER A 153 9.69 1.73 -7.61
C SER A 153 10.78 1.30 -6.64
N ALA A 154 11.02 -0.01 -6.60
CA ALA A 154 12.14 -0.59 -5.89
C ALA A 154 12.55 -1.90 -6.57
N LYS A 155 13.55 -2.56 -6.00
CA LYS A 155 14.04 -3.85 -6.48
C LYS A 155 14.34 -4.80 -5.33
N ILE A 156 14.16 -6.09 -5.60
CA ILE A 156 14.63 -7.19 -4.75
C ILE A 156 15.89 -7.75 -5.42
N ASN A 157 17.01 -7.75 -4.71
CA ASN A 157 18.25 -8.37 -5.19
C ASN A 157 18.23 -9.85 -4.81
N LEU A 158 18.56 -10.70 -5.77
CA LEU A 158 18.58 -12.15 -5.65
C LEU A 158 20.03 -12.63 -5.70
N LYS A 159 20.39 -13.59 -4.84
CA LYS A 159 21.69 -14.24 -4.81
C LYS A 159 21.50 -15.75 -4.84
N LYS A 160 22.25 -16.41 -5.72
CA LYS A 160 22.39 -17.87 -5.70
C LYS A 160 23.44 -18.28 -4.68
N ILE A 161 23.10 -19.26 -3.85
CA ILE A 161 24.05 -20.05 -3.06
C ILE A 161 24.05 -21.46 -3.63
N GLY A 162 25.18 -22.17 -3.59
CA GLY A 162 25.35 -23.51 -4.16
C GLY A 162 25.75 -23.49 -5.64
N LEU A 163 25.96 -24.68 -6.19
CA LEU A 163 26.60 -24.88 -7.49
C LEU A 163 25.64 -25.22 -8.63
N GLU A 164 24.42 -25.65 -8.31
CA GLU A 164 23.46 -26.09 -9.33
C GLU A 164 22.88 -24.92 -10.12
N ASN A 165 22.22 -25.27 -11.23
CA ASN A 165 21.41 -24.33 -11.99
C ASN A 165 20.16 -23.96 -11.19
N LEU A 166 19.94 -22.66 -11.04
CA LEU A 166 18.83 -22.07 -10.30
C LEU A 166 18.02 -21.18 -11.23
N SER A 167 16.75 -21.51 -11.43
CA SER A 167 15.76 -20.58 -11.99
C SER A 167 14.72 -20.20 -10.93
N TYR A 168 13.87 -19.24 -11.23
CA TYR A 168 12.80 -18.81 -10.34
C TYR A 168 11.58 -18.31 -11.11
N GLU A 169 10.45 -18.34 -10.43
CA GLU A 169 9.22 -17.63 -10.79
C GLU A 169 8.85 -16.66 -9.67
N ALA A 170 8.28 -15.51 -10.03
CA ALA A 170 7.93 -14.42 -9.13
C ALA A 170 6.50 -13.95 -9.40
N ILE A 171 5.72 -13.87 -8.33
CA ILE A 171 4.30 -13.53 -8.38
C ILE A 171 4.02 -12.44 -7.34
N SER A 172 3.30 -11.41 -7.75
CA SER A 172 2.67 -10.43 -6.86
C SER A 172 1.25 -10.88 -6.54
N ASP A 173 0.84 -10.77 -5.28
CA ASP A 173 -0.53 -11.06 -4.85
C ASP A 173 -1.50 -9.88 -5.04
N LYS A 174 -1.01 -8.71 -5.47
CA LYS A 174 -1.82 -7.50 -5.71
C LYS A 174 -1.62 -6.94 -7.13
N PRO A 175 -2.69 -6.48 -7.79
CA PRO A 175 -2.63 -5.94 -9.16
C PRO A 175 -1.95 -4.57 -9.26
N TRP A 176 -1.97 -3.78 -8.18
CA TRP A 176 -1.28 -2.48 -8.11
C TRP A 176 0.25 -2.60 -7.98
N LEU A 177 0.77 -3.80 -7.69
CA LEU A 177 2.20 -4.08 -7.57
C LEU A 177 2.69 -4.82 -8.81
N LYS A 178 3.29 -4.07 -9.74
CA LYS A 178 3.69 -4.57 -11.06
C LYS A 178 5.15 -5.00 -11.05
N LEU A 179 5.41 -6.27 -11.36
CA LEU A 179 6.76 -6.80 -11.52
C LEU A 179 7.27 -6.51 -12.94
N ALA A 180 8.52 -6.06 -13.07
CA ALA A 180 9.17 -5.93 -14.38
C ALA A 180 9.55 -7.29 -14.98
N LYS A 181 9.63 -8.33 -14.14
CA LYS A 181 10.06 -9.68 -14.49
C LYS A 181 9.40 -10.70 -13.58
N ASN A 182 8.75 -11.70 -14.16
CA ASN A 182 8.04 -12.77 -13.45
C ASN A 182 8.81 -14.09 -13.38
N SER A 183 9.93 -14.23 -14.08
CA SER A 183 10.76 -15.42 -14.03
C SER A 183 12.17 -15.14 -14.52
N GLY A 184 13.14 -15.97 -14.14
CA GLY A 184 14.54 -15.83 -14.58
C GLY A 184 15.43 -17.00 -14.20
N THR A 185 16.67 -16.96 -14.66
CA THR A 185 17.75 -17.91 -14.31
C THR A 185 18.89 -17.14 -13.69
N ILE A 186 19.44 -17.64 -12.57
CA ILE A 186 20.46 -16.95 -11.77
C ILE A 186 21.80 -17.66 -11.92
N ALA A 187 22.78 -16.99 -12.55
CA ALA A 187 24.15 -17.48 -12.60
C ALA A 187 24.88 -17.25 -11.26
N SER A 188 24.86 -16.02 -10.76
CA SER A 188 25.41 -15.62 -9.44
C SER A 188 24.44 -14.70 -8.70
N THR A 189 24.03 -13.61 -9.35
CA THR A 189 23.05 -12.64 -8.86
C THR A 189 22.04 -12.28 -9.94
N ASP A 190 20.86 -11.84 -9.53
CA ASP A 190 19.82 -11.27 -10.39
C ASP A 190 19.01 -10.24 -9.59
N SER A 191 18.04 -9.57 -10.19
CA SER A 191 17.11 -8.69 -9.48
C SER A 191 15.72 -8.66 -10.09
N ILE A 192 14.72 -8.41 -9.24
CA ILE A 192 13.35 -8.16 -9.67
C ILE A 192 13.03 -6.71 -9.32
N SER A 193 12.98 -5.85 -10.34
CA SER A 193 12.42 -4.51 -10.19
C SER A 193 10.90 -4.57 -10.20
N PHE A 194 10.26 -3.68 -9.45
CA PHE A 194 8.80 -3.57 -9.39
C PHE A 194 8.38 -2.11 -9.18
N ASN A 195 7.12 -1.83 -9.52
CA ASN A 195 6.49 -0.52 -9.36
C ASN A 195 5.16 -0.67 -8.61
N ILE A 196 4.86 0.32 -7.77
CA ILE A 196 3.56 0.51 -7.15
C ILE A 196 2.80 1.55 -7.96
N ASP A 197 1.66 1.13 -8.51
CA ASP A 197 0.67 1.96 -9.19
C ASP A 197 -0.48 2.26 -8.21
N PRO A 198 -0.52 3.45 -7.58
CA PRO A 198 -1.46 3.75 -6.53
C PRO A 198 -2.87 4.10 -7.04
N THR A 199 -3.11 4.06 -8.36
CA THR A 199 -4.41 4.47 -8.94
C THR A 199 -5.60 3.71 -8.39
N SER A 200 -5.40 2.45 -7.98
CA SER A 200 -6.43 1.59 -7.37
C SER A 200 -6.31 1.46 -5.85
N LEU A 201 -5.33 2.12 -5.22
CA LEU A 201 -5.18 2.12 -3.77
C LEU A 201 -6.21 3.06 -3.13
N GLN A 202 -6.77 2.61 -2.01
CA GLN A 202 -7.49 3.49 -1.10
C GLN A 202 -6.50 4.22 -0.20
N ALA A 203 -6.82 5.45 0.20
CA ALA A 203 -6.02 6.20 1.15
C ALA A 203 -5.82 5.41 2.45
N GLY A 204 -4.60 5.42 2.98
CA GLY A 204 -4.24 4.71 4.20
C GLY A 204 -3.22 3.58 3.98
N PRO A 205 -3.08 2.67 4.95
CA PRO A 205 -2.06 1.62 4.90
C PRO A 205 -2.34 0.62 3.78
N PHE A 206 -1.28 0.20 3.09
CA PHE A 206 -1.33 -0.87 2.10
C PHE A 206 -0.27 -1.94 2.38
N GLU A 207 -0.57 -3.17 1.98
CA GLU A 207 0.35 -4.32 2.04
C GLU A 207 0.16 -5.24 0.83
N ALA A 208 1.27 -5.76 0.31
CA ALA A 208 1.34 -6.81 -0.71
C ALA A 208 2.53 -7.74 -0.46
N LYS A 209 2.53 -8.89 -1.12
CA LYS A 209 3.60 -9.89 -1.06
C LYS A 209 4.09 -10.23 -2.46
N ILE A 210 5.40 -10.23 -2.61
CA ILE A 210 6.08 -10.84 -3.75
C ILE A 210 6.58 -12.20 -3.31
N THR A 211 6.05 -13.26 -3.92
CA THR A 211 6.49 -14.64 -3.69
C THR A 211 7.44 -15.06 -4.81
N ILE A 212 8.66 -15.45 -4.45
CA ILE A 212 9.72 -15.88 -5.37
C ILE A 212 9.97 -17.37 -5.11
N THR A 213 9.56 -18.20 -6.04
CA THR A 213 9.70 -19.66 -5.94
C THR A 213 10.90 -20.12 -6.76
N PRO A 214 11.98 -20.60 -6.12
CA PRO A 214 13.13 -21.13 -6.83
C PRO A 214 12.83 -22.51 -7.42
N LYS A 215 13.53 -22.85 -8.51
CA LYS A 215 13.55 -24.18 -9.13
C LYS A 215 15.00 -24.61 -9.32
N VAL A 216 15.38 -25.70 -8.67
CA VAL A 216 16.73 -26.28 -8.71
C VAL A 216 16.63 -27.62 -9.39
N LEU A 217 17.37 -27.80 -10.49
CA LEU A 217 17.32 -29.04 -11.29
C LEU A 217 15.89 -29.47 -11.68
N GLY A 218 15.00 -28.50 -11.90
CA GLY A 218 13.62 -28.76 -12.27
C GLY A 218 12.65 -28.99 -11.09
N VAL A 219 13.15 -29.08 -9.86
CA VAL A 219 12.34 -29.29 -8.65
C VAL A 219 12.09 -27.96 -7.95
N LEU A 220 10.85 -27.72 -7.51
CA LEU A 220 10.49 -26.51 -6.75
C LEU A 220 11.18 -26.52 -5.38
N GLY A 221 11.86 -25.42 -5.06
CA GLY A 221 12.47 -25.18 -3.76
C GLY A 221 11.58 -24.34 -2.84
N LYS A 222 12.10 -24.03 -1.65
CA LYS A 222 11.39 -23.21 -0.66
C LYS A 222 11.19 -21.78 -1.18
N PRO A 223 9.94 -21.27 -1.25
CA PRO A 223 9.70 -19.89 -1.67
C PRO A 223 10.28 -18.86 -0.69
N SER A 224 10.77 -17.76 -1.24
CA SER A 224 11.08 -16.53 -0.50
C SER A 224 9.91 -15.56 -0.64
N VAL A 225 9.47 -14.97 0.47
CA VAL A 225 8.38 -13.99 0.48
C VAL A 225 8.94 -12.64 0.91
N VAL A 226 8.69 -11.60 0.10
CA VAL A 226 9.03 -10.22 0.42
C VAL A 226 7.74 -9.41 0.61
N THR A 227 7.52 -8.92 1.83
CA THR A 227 6.36 -8.07 2.16
C THR A 227 6.63 -6.62 1.80
N ILE A 228 5.74 -6.02 1.02
CA ILE A 228 5.79 -4.64 0.57
C ILE A 228 4.70 -3.86 1.30
N PHE A 229 5.03 -2.79 2.00
CA PHE A 229 4.05 -2.02 2.76
C PHE A 229 4.34 -0.53 2.83
N GLY A 230 3.32 0.27 3.12
CA GLY A 230 3.40 1.72 3.25
C GLY A 230 2.04 2.33 3.54
N ILE A 231 1.95 3.65 3.37
CA ILE A 231 0.74 4.45 3.48
C ILE A 231 0.54 5.20 2.17
N TYR A 232 -0.60 5.05 1.53
CA TYR A 232 -0.99 5.88 0.40
C TYR A 232 -1.72 7.13 0.90
N ASP A 233 -1.17 8.30 0.60
CA ASP A 233 -1.78 9.59 0.88
C ASP A 233 -2.33 10.19 -0.42
N ASP A 234 -3.65 10.14 -0.57
CA ASP A 234 -4.37 10.66 -1.73
C ASP A 234 -4.75 12.16 -1.58
N THR A 235 -4.22 12.84 -0.56
CA THR A 235 -4.58 14.23 -0.32
C THR A 235 -4.01 15.18 -1.38
N ILE A 236 -4.87 16.07 -1.85
CA ILE A 236 -4.61 17.08 -2.88
C ILE A 236 -4.25 18.42 -2.22
N THR A 237 -3.23 19.09 -2.76
CA THR A 237 -2.79 20.43 -2.34
C THR A 237 -2.23 21.18 -3.56
N GLY A 238 -2.03 22.49 -3.45
CA GLY A 238 -1.54 23.33 -4.55
C GLY A 238 -2.66 23.83 -5.46
N THR A 239 -2.37 23.99 -6.75
CA THR A 239 -3.30 24.60 -7.71
C THR A 239 -4.28 23.57 -8.27
N ILE A 240 -5.57 23.92 -8.29
CA ILE A 240 -6.65 23.15 -8.91
C ILE A 240 -7.30 24.04 -9.97
N GLU A 241 -7.23 23.64 -11.25
CA GLU A 241 -7.76 24.44 -12.39
C GLU A 241 -9.29 24.40 -12.51
N GLY A 242 -9.98 23.58 -11.71
CA GLY A 242 -11.42 23.36 -11.78
C GLY A 242 -11.76 22.10 -12.57
N HIS A 243 -12.72 21.33 -12.08
CA HIS A 243 -13.15 20.07 -12.67
C HIS A 243 -14.43 19.53 -12.02
N VAL A 244 -15.01 18.53 -12.68
CA VAL A 244 -16.01 17.65 -12.09
C VAL A 244 -15.27 16.48 -11.44
N LEU A 245 -15.52 16.22 -10.16
CA LEU A 245 -14.92 15.08 -9.46
C LEU A 245 -15.28 13.77 -10.17
N THR A 246 -14.28 12.92 -10.41
CA THR A 246 -14.45 11.56 -10.97
C THR A 246 -14.32 10.47 -9.90
N LYS A 247 -13.85 10.87 -8.71
CA LYS A 247 -13.72 10.05 -7.49
C LYS A 247 -13.82 10.97 -6.28
N ASN A 248 -13.90 10.38 -5.09
CA ASN A 248 -13.80 11.16 -3.84
C ASN A 248 -12.44 11.86 -3.78
N GLU A 249 -12.44 13.09 -3.27
CA GLU A 249 -11.22 13.87 -3.09
C GLU A 249 -11.07 14.32 -1.66
N THR A 250 -9.82 14.34 -1.19
CA THR A 250 -9.46 14.92 0.09
C THR A 250 -8.48 16.07 -0.14
N TRP A 251 -8.82 17.28 0.25
CA TRP A 251 -7.94 18.43 0.12
C TRP A 251 -7.28 18.78 1.47
N THR A 252 -6.03 19.24 1.41
CA THR A 252 -5.24 19.62 2.58
C THR A 252 -4.26 20.76 2.29
N GLY A 253 -3.80 21.43 3.34
CA GLY A 253 -2.75 22.46 3.25
C GLY A 253 -3.23 23.72 2.54
N ASN A 254 -2.48 24.21 1.55
CA ASN A 254 -2.87 25.38 0.76
C ASN A 254 -3.40 24.93 -0.60
N VAL A 255 -4.64 25.31 -0.92
CA VAL A 255 -5.28 25.03 -2.21
C VAL A 255 -5.54 26.36 -2.92
N ASN A 256 -5.06 26.52 -4.15
CA ASN A 256 -5.39 27.65 -5.01
C ASN A 256 -6.38 27.18 -6.08
N LEU A 257 -7.61 27.68 -6.03
CA LEU A 257 -8.67 27.27 -6.93
C LEU A 257 -8.81 28.27 -8.09
N ASN A 258 -8.57 27.80 -9.31
CA ASN A 258 -8.57 28.58 -10.55
C ASN A 258 -9.80 28.35 -11.44
N GLY A 259 -10.64 27.39 -11.12
CA GLY A 259 -11.90 27.11 -11.83
C GLY A 259 -12.96 26.49 -10.92
N ASP A 260 -14.15 26.28 -11.48
CA ASP A 260 -15.28 25.72 -10.74
C ASP A 260 -15.04 24.27 -10.33
N ILE A 261 -15.60 23.91 -9.19
CA ILE A 261 -15.56 22.52 -8.69
C ILE A 261 -16.98 22.01 -8.64
N THR A 262 -17.21 20.88 -9.28
CA THR A 262 -18.49 20.17 -9.14
C THR A 262 -18.25 18.84 -8.46
N VAL A 263 -18.93 18.61 -7.35
CA VAL A 263 -18.99 17.33 -6.64
C VAL A 263 -20.29 16.63 -7.07
N PRO A 264 -20.26 15.61 -7.94
CA PRO A 264 -21.45 14.90 -8.37
C PRO A 264 -22.12 14.10 -7.25
N LYS A 265 -23.39 13.73 -7.45
CA LYS A 265 -24.11 12.79 -6.59
C LYS A 265 -23.33 11.48 -6.46
N GLY A 266 -23.24 10.95 -5.23
CA GLY A 266 -22.50 9.72 -4.92
C GLY A 266 -21.00 9.92 -4.64
N LEU A 267 -20.46 11.12 -4.87
CA LEU A 267 -19.08 11.47 -4.53
C LEU A 267 -19.02 12.46 -3.38
N SER A 268 -17.87 12.49 -2.70
CA SER A 268 -17.59 13.41 -1.60
C SER A 268 -16.30 14.21 -1.82
N LEU A 269 -16.36 15.48 -1.42
CA LEU A 269 -15.20 16.33 -1.23
C LEU A 269 -14.96 16.50 0.27
N THR A 270 -13.78 16.11 0.75
CA THR A 270 -13.37 16.26 2.15
C THR A 270 -12.28 17.31 2.26
N ILE A 271 -12.47 18.32 3.10
CA ILE A 271 -11.49 19.35 3.40
C ILE A 271 -10.93 19.10 4.80
N LYS A 272 -9.63 18.83 4.92
CA LYS A 272 -9.00 18.55 6.22
C LYS A 272 -8.91 19.81 7.09
N PRO A 273 -8.90 19.68 8.44
CA PRO A 273 -8.67 20.80 9.35
C PRO A 273 -7.40 21.59 9.02
N GLY A 274 -7.46 22.91 9.12
CA GLY A 274 -6.34 23.82 8.84
C GLY A 274 -6.11 24.13 7.36
N THR A 275 -6.94 23.59 6.45
CA THR A 275 -6.81 23.86 5.02
C THR A 275 -7.19 25.29 4.68
N ILE A 276 -6.38 25.95 3.85
CA ILE A 276 -6.63 27.30 3.32
C ILE A 276 -6.90 27.16 1.83
N ILE A 277 -8.13 27.47 1.41
CA ILE A 277 -8.60 27.48 0.04
C ILE A 277 -8.65 28.94 -0.41
N LYS A 278 -7.79 29.30 -1.36
CA LYS A 278 -7.75 30.61 -1.99
C LYS A 278 -8.40 30.52 -3.36
N ILE A 279 -9.49 31.24 -3.58
CA ILE A 279 -10.28 31.18 -4.80
C ILE A 279 -9.93 32.38 -5.68
N LYS A 280 -9.55 32.12 -6.93
CA LYS A 280 -9.21 33.15 -7.91
C LYS A 280 -10.45 33.97 -8.29
N LYS A 281 -10.31 35.29 -8.35
CA LYS A 281 -11.35 36.16 -8.90
C LYS A 281 -11.34 36.09 -10.42
N LEU A 282 -12.51 35.82 -10.99
CA LEU A 282 -12.75 35.84 -12.44
C LEU A 282 -13.96 36.74 -12.76
N PRO A 283 -14.14 37.18 -14.02
CA PRO A 283 -15.32 37.96 -14.43
C PRO A 283 -16.64 37.26 -14.08
N THR A 284 -16.69 35.94 -14.27
CA THR A 284 -17.74 35.08 -13.72
C THR A 284 -17.22 34.47 -12.41
N PRO A 285 -17.81 34.80 -11.24
CA PRO A 285 -17.29 34.33 -9.96
C PRO A 285 -17.32 32.80 -9.84
N LEU A 286 -16.19 32.22 -9.41
CA LEU A 286 -16.04 30.78 -9.25
C LEU A 286 -16.92 30.21 -8.14
N VAL A 287 -17.47 29.03 -8.35
CA VAL A 287 -18.32 28.33 -7.38
C VAL A 287 -17.79 26.95 -7.04
N ILE A 288 -18.04 26.53 -5.80
CA ILE A 288 -17.94 25.14 -5.38
C ILE A 288 -19.36 24.58 -5.38
N ASN A 289 -19.70 23.80 -6.41
CA ASN A 289 -21.01 23.22 -6.65
C ASN A 289 -21.10 21.79 -6.07
N ILE A 290 -21.88 21.64 -5.00
CA ILE A 290 -22.06 20.42 -4.24
C ILE A 290 -23.41 19.77 -4.62
N LEU A 291 -23.35 18.78 -5.52
CA LEU A 291 -24.48 17.91 -5.84
C LEU A 291 -24.43 16.60 -5.03
N GLY A 292 -23.22 16.18 -4.64
CA GLY A 292 -22.93 15.09 -3.72
C GLY A 292 -22.74 15.59 -2.30
N LYS A 293 -21.61 15.25 -1.66
CA LYS A 293 -21.32 15.61 -0.26
C LYS A 293 -20.12 16.53 -0.12
N LEU A 294 -20.20 17.52 0.78
CA LEU A 294 -19.05 18.28 1.26
C LEU A 294 -18.86 18.08 2.76
N VAL A 295 -17.65 17.67 3.15
CA VAL A 295 -17.20 17.56 4.55
C VAL A 295 -16.07 18.56 4.79
N ALA A 296 -16.39 19.69 5.39
CA ALA A 296 -15.45 20.73 5.78
C ALA A 296 -15.54 20.97 7.30
N ASN A 297 -15.07 19.98 8.06
CA ASN A 297 -15.06 20.01 9.52
C ASN A 297 -13.66 20.37 10.03
N GLY A 298 -13.46 21.65 10.36
CA GLY A 298 -12.25 22.14 10.99
C GLY A 298 -12.20 21.88 12.49
N GLU A 299 -11.20 22.47 13.13
CA GLU A 299 -11.06 22.51 14.60
C GLU A 299 -10.90 23.96 15.04
N SER A 300 -11.26 24.29 16.28
CA SER A 300 -11.07 25.66 16.81
C SER A 300 -9.61 26.13 16.74
N SER A 301 -8.65 25.22 16.85
CA SER A 301 -7.21 25.47 16.68
C SER A 301 -6.74 25.42 15.21
N LYS A 302 -7.50 24.77 14.32
CA LYS A 302 -7.15 24.52 12.92
C LYS A 302 -8.39 24.70 12.04
N ILE A 303 -8.84 25.94 11.95
CA ILE A 303 -10.01 26.26 11.14
C ILE A 303 -9.73 26.05 9.65
N ILE A 304 -10.78 25.79 8.90
CA ILE A 304 -10.74 25.81 7.43
C ILE A 304 -11.03 27.23 6.94
N GLU A 305 -10.30 27.71 5.93
CA GLU A 305 -10.51 29.05 5.37
C GLU A 305 -10.85 28.98 3.89
N PHE A 306 -12.01 29.50 3.50
CA PHE A 306 -12.38 29.79 2.12
C PHE A 306 -12.30 31.30 1.91
N LYS A 307 -11.42 31.77 1.03
CA LYS A 307 -11.21 33.22 0.83
C LYS A 307 -10.74 33.56 -0.58
N SER A 308 -10.89 34.83 -0.95
CA SER A 308 -10.33 35.38 -2.18
C SER A 308 -8.80 35.18 -2.24
N ASN A 309 -8.27 34.92 -3.44
CA ASN A 309 -6.84 34.90 -3.72
C ASN A 309 -6.28 36.27 -4.11
N GLU A 310 -7.12 37.31 -4.15
CA GLU A 310 -6.71 38.67 -4.51
C GLU A 310 -5.89 39.35 -3.41
N THR A 311 -5.00 40.26 -3.82
CA THR A 311 -4.24 41.10 -2.88
C THR A 311 -5.10 42.21 -2.27
N VAL A 312 -6.05 42.73 -3.06
CA VAL A 312 -7.09 43.65 -2.61
C VAL A 312 -8.42 42.94 -2.81
N THR A 313 -9.00 42.49 -1.70
CA THR A 313 -10.21 41.66 -1.74
C THR A 313 -11.47 42.52 -1.67
N THR A 314 -12.48 42.15 -2.44
CA THR A 314 -13.84 42.70 -2.32
C THR A 314 -14.83 41.59 -1.92
N ASP A 315 -16.01 41.96 -1.45
CA ASP A 315 -17.11 41.00 -1.38
C ASP A 315 -17.48 40.58 -2.82
N GLY A 316 -17.88 39.32 -2.99
CA GLY A 316 -18.20 38.80 -4.33
C GLY A 316 -17.01 38.47 -5.23
N ASP A 317 -15.78 38.42 -4.71
CA ASP A 317 -14.60 37.95 -5.48
C ASP A 317 -14.77 36.53 -6.01
N TRP A 318 -15.56 35.70 -5.32
CA TRP A 318 -15.97 34.37 -5.76
C TRP A 318 -17.44 34.14 -5.46
N GLY A 319 -18.06 33.16 -6.13
CA GLY A 319 -19.50 32.95 -6.12
C GLY A 319 -20.03 32.37 -4.82
N GLY A 320 -19.29 31.44 -4.20
CA GLY A 320 -19.73 30.74 -3.00
C GLY A 320 -19.72 29.23 -3.08
N ILE A 321 -20.23 28.59 -2.02
CA ILE A 321 -20.55 27.17 -2.01
C ILE A 321 -22.04 27.02 -2.33
N VAL A 322 -22.34 26.43 -3.49
CA VAL A 322 -23.71 26.14 -3.93
C VAL A 322 -24.01 24.68 -3.62
N SER A 323 -25.06 24.39 -2.87
CA SER A 323 -25.33 23.02 -2.40
C SER A 323 -26.77 22.60 -2.67
N GLU A 324 -26.95 21.39 -3.20
CA GLU A 324 -28.27 20.76 -3.36
C GLU A 324 -28.68 19.90 -2.15
N TYR A 325 -27.76 19.45 -1.27
CA TYR A 325 -27.87 19.02 0.16
C TYR A 325 -26.69 18.07 0.51
N ASP A 326 -26.55 17.67 1.79
CA ASP A 326 -25.40 16.95 2.41
C ASP A 326 -24.13 17.80 2.52
N LEU A 327 -24.25 18.85 3.34
CA LEU A 327 -23.21 19.82 3.63
C LEU A 327 -22.89 19.79 5.12
N GLU A 328 -21.64 19.45 5.46
CA GLU A 328 -21.07 19.60 6.80
C GLU A 328 -19.99 20.68 6.78
N VAL A 329 -20.27 21.83 7.40
CA VAL A 329 -19.32 22.96 7.48
C VAL A 329 -19.24 23.41 8.92
N THR A 330 -18.11 23.11 9.56
CA THR A 330 -17.87 23.45 10.96
C THR A 330 -16.47 23.97 11.17
N TYR A 331 -16.30 24.90 12.13
CA TYR A 331 -15.02 25.56 12.42
C TYR A 331 -14.35 26.10 11.15
N ALA A 332 -15.10 26.92 10.42
CA ALA A 332 -14.70 27.45 9.12
C ALA A 332 -14.86 28.97 9.03
N LEU A 333 -13.97 29.62 8.28
CA LEU A 333 -14.10 30.99 7.80
C LEU A 333 -14.51 30.95 6.33
N ILE A 334 -15.59 31.63 5.98
CA ILE A 334 -15.99 31.87 4.58
C ILE A 334 -15.96 33.38 4.36
N LYS A 335 -15.03 33.84 3.52
CA LYS A 335 -14.74 35.26 3.31
C LYS A 335 -14.80 35.65 1.84
N ASN A 336 -15.21 36.88 1.54
CA ASN A 336 -15.19 37.48 0.19
C ASN A 336 -16.12 36.82 -0.83
N ALA A 337 -17.10 36.03 -0.38
CA ALA A 337 -18.03 35.36 -1.27
C ALA A 337 -19.18 36.29 -1.68
N LYS A 338 -19.73 36.08 -2.87
CA LYS A 338 -21.00 36.70 -3.27
C LYS A 338 -22.10 36.10 -2.39
N VAL A 339 -22.22 34.79 -2.36
CA VAL A 339 -23.14 34.10 -1.44
C VAL A 339 -22.35 33.02 -0.74
N ALA A 340 -22.05 33.15 0.55
CA ALA A 340 -21.16 32.20 1.22
C ALA A 340 -21.69 30.75 1.16
N LEU A 341 -22.96 30.53 1.54
CA LEU A 341 -23.67 29.26 1.35
C LEU A 341 -24.98 29.51 0.59
N ASN A 342 -25.14 28.90 -0.59
CA ASN A 342 -26.31 29.05 -1.45
C ASN A 342 -27.09 27.73 -1.59
N PHE A 343 -28.37 27.76 -1.22
CA PHE A 343 -29.30 26.63 -1.31
C PHE A 343 -30.44 26.85 -2.32
N GLU A 344 -30.35 27.85 -3.21
CA GLU A 344 -31.38 28.16 -4.21
C GLU A 344 -31.76 26.95 -5.08
N LYS A 345 -30.77 26.11 -5.44
CA LYS A 345 -30.95 24.95 -6.33
C LYS A 345 -31.52 23.71 -5.65
N VAL A 346 -31.75 23.76 -4.34
CA VAL A 346 -32.47 22.70 -3.63
C VAL A 346 -33.80 22.40 -4.31
N SER A 347 -33.98 21.15 -4.72
CA SER A 347 -35.24 20.66 -5.31
C SER A 347 -36.26 20.30 -4.23
N LEU A 348 -37.55 20.43 -4.55
CA LEU A 348 -38.66 20.02 -3.66
C LEU A 348 -38.63 18.52 -3.31
N SER A 349 -38.05 17.67 -4.16
CA SER A 349 -37.92 16.23 -3.91
C SER A 349 -36.77 15.88 -2.96
N SER A 350 -35.82 16.79 -2.75
CA SER A 350 -34.74 16.65 -1.76
C SER A 350 -35.10 17.30 -0.41
N PHE A 351 -36.32 17.84 -0.30
CA PHE A 351 -36.83 18.52 0.88
C PHE A 351 -37.10 17.53 2.02
N GLY A 352 -36.22 17.51 3.04
CA GLY A 352 -36.42 16.71 4.25
C GLY A 352 -35.70 15.38 4.32
N THR A 353 -34.73 15.14 3.44
CA THR A 353 -33.92 13.91 3.47
C THR A 353 -32.71 14.02 4.40
N ALA A 354 -32.13 15.22 4.56
CA ALA A 354 -31.05 15.53 5.51
C ALA A 354 -30.95 17.05 5.75
N LEU A 355 -30.49 17.46 6.95
CA LEU A 355 -30.19 18.86 7.28
C LEU A 355 -28.71 19.17 7.09
N PRO A 356 -28.34 20.36 6.59
CA PRO A 356 -26.94 20.78 6.62
C PRO A 356 -26.48 20.94 8.07
N ASN A 357 -25.27 20.43 8.38
CA ASN A 357 -24.65 20.63 9.68
C ASN A 357 -23.75 21.87 9.62
N ILE A 358 -24.28 23.02 10.03
CA ILE A 358 -23.57 24.30 9.98
C ILE A 358 -23.49 24.87 11.39
N HIS A 359 -22.29 24.87 11.95
CA HIS A 359 -22.04 25.50 13.25
C HIS A 359 -20.59 25.93 13.40
N HIS A 360 -20.33 26.93 14.24
CA HIS A 360 -18.98 27.46 14.42
C HIS A 360 -18.42 27.95 13.07
N VAL A 361 -19.15 28.83 12.40
CA VAL A 361 -18.75 29.39 11.09
C VAL A 361 -18.70 30.90 11.17
N PHE A 362 -17.63 31.49 10.64
CA PHE A 362 -17.47 32.93 10.51
C PHE A 362 -17.68 33.34 9.05
N PHE A 363 -18.69 34.17 8.81
CA PHE A 363 -18.98 34.79 7.54
C PHE A 363 -18.48 36.24 7.55
N ASP A 364 -17.55 36.56 6.67
CA ASP A 364 -16.83 37.82 6.71
C ASP A 364 -16.67 38.44 5.31
N ASN A 365 -17.00 39.73 5.17
CA ASN A 365 -16.94 40.46 3.90
C ASN A 365 -17.64 39.71 2.74
N CYS A 366 -18.88 39.27 2.96
CA CYS A 366 -19.69 38.55 1.96
C CYS A 366 -20.91 39.38 1.56
N VAL A 367 -21.40 39.23 0.32
CA VAL A 367 -22.65 39.93 -0.05
C VAL A 367 -23.83 39.32 0.71
N ILE A 368 -23.91 37.99 0.75
CA ILE A 368 -24.90 37.22 1.51
C ILE A 368 -24.18 36.10 2.31
N GLY A 369 -24.60 35.88 3.56
CA GLY A 369 -24.13 34.78 4.40
C GLY A 369 -24.73 33.45 3.96
N ILE A 370 -25.97 33.17 4.36
CA ILE A 370 -26.71 31.97 3.95
C ILE A 370 -27.94 32.38 3.14
N LEU A 371 -28.04 31.90 1.90
CA LEU A 371 -29.14 32.19 0.98
C LEU A 371 -30.04 30.98 0.80
N ASP A 372 -31.35 31.24 0.88
CA ASP A 372 -32.42 30.31 0.53
C ASP A 372 -32.33 28.96 1.26
N LEU A 373 -31.97 28.97 2.55
CA LEU A 373 -32.05 27.76 3.36
C LEU A 373 -33.49 27.25 3.34
N LYS A 374 -33.67 26.06 2.77
CA LYS A 374 -34.94 25.35 2.55
C LYS A 374 -34.96 24.08 3.40
N SER A 375 -36.06 23.83 4.13
CA SER A 375 -36.23 22.59 4.91
C SER A 375 -37.64 22.42 5.49
N ASN A 376 -38.24 21.24 5.39
CA ASN A 376 -39.43 20.84 6.19
C ASN A 376 -39.07 20.27 7.58
N LEU A 377 -37.78 20.07 7.87
CA LEU A 377 -37.32 19.59 9.17
C LEU A 377 -37.02 20.78 10.09
N GLU A 378 -37.01 20.52 11.39
CA GLU A 378 -36.54 21.50 12.38
C GLU A 378 -35.03 21.69 12.22
N SER A 379 -34.63 22.87 11.74
CA SER A 379 -33.24 23.22 11.46
C SER A 379 -32.66 24.01 12.63
N THR A 380 -31.43 23.73 13.02
CA THR A 380 -30.73 24.54 14.04
C THR A 380 -29.44 25.11 13.45
N LEU A 381 -29.37 26.44 13.38
CA LEU A 381 -28.18 27.20 13.05
C LEU A 381 -27.59 27.73 14.35
N LYS A 382 -26.35 27.35 14.67
CA LYS A 382 -25.75 27.74 15.95
C LYS A 382 -24.30 28.19 15.84
N ASN A 383 -23.88 29.06 16.75
CA ASN A 383 -22.49 29.50 16.84
C ASN A 383 -22.01 30.11 15.51
N LEU A 384 -22.79 31.00 14.92
CA LEU A 384 -22.44 31.67 13.67
C LEU A 384 -22.08 33.13 13.94
N SER A 385 -21.10 33.66 13.23
CA SER A 385 -20.76 35.09 13.28
C SER A 385 -20.85 35.70 11.89
N PHE A 386 -21.49 36.86 11.77
CA PHE A 386 -21.70 37.61 10.52
C PHE A 386 -21.19 39.03 10.70
N ARG A 387 -20.01 39.38 10.18
CA ARG A 387 -19.38 40.70 10.48
C ARG A 387 -19.58 41.77 9.43
N ASP A 388 -19.19 41.48 8.22
CA ASP A 388 -19.13 42.46 7.14
C ASP A 388 -20.04 41.96 6.01
N ILE A 389 -21.33 41.82 6.31
CA ILE A 389 -22.34 41.31 5.36
C ILE A 389 -23.07 42.48 4.70
N TYR A 390 -23.16 42.50 3.36
CA TYR A 390 -23.81 43.60 2.64
C TYR A 390 -25.34 43.52 2.65
N PHE A 391 -25.91 42.38 2.25
CA PHE A 391 -27.33 42.27 1.95
C PHE A 391 -28.10 41.44 2.98
N PHE A 392 -27.87 40.12 3.02
CA PHE A 392 -28.53 39.20 3.95
C PHE A 392 -27.54 38.40 4.78
N SER A 393 -27.65 38.41 6.10
CA SER A 393 -26.92 37.44 6.92
C SER A 393 -27.51 36.04 6.73
N LEU A 394 -28.84 35.92 6.81
CA LEU A 394 -29.62 34.70 6.59
C LEU A 394 -30.89 35.01 5.79
N LYS A 395 -31.16 34.22 4.75
CA LYS A 395 -32.44 34.21 4.05
C LYS A 395 -33.05 32.81 4.04
N PHE A 396 -34.29 32.71 4.49
CA PHE A 396 -35.05 31.46 4.55
C PHE A 396 -36.09 31.39 3.44
N ALA A 397 -36.15 30.26 2.75
CA ALA A 397 -37.15 30.00 1.73
C ALA A 397 -37.81 28.65 2.00
N SER A 398 -39.13 28.59 2.08
CA SER A 398 -39.87 27.34 2.39
C SER A 398 -39.31 26.59 3.61
N THR A 399 -39.36 27.18 4.81
CA THR A 399 -38.93 26.51 6.06
C THR A 399 -40.08 26.09 6.96
N LYS A 400 -39.95 25.01 7.73
CA LYS A 400 -40.91 24.67 8.79
C LYS A 400 -40.57 25.33 10.13
N LYS A 401 -39.38 25.06 10.65
CA LYS A 401 -38.90 25.61 11.92
C LYS A 401 -37.39 25.79 11.86
N VAL A 402 -36.91 26.97 12.26
CA VAL A 402 -35.49 27.30 12.34
C VAL A 402 -35.18 27.86 13.72
N ASN A 403 -34.25 27.21 14.42
CA ASN A 403 -33.68 27.72 15.66
C ASN A 403 -32.34 28.38 15.33
N ILE A 404 -32.18 29.65 15.70
CA ILE A 404 -30.96 30.44 15.56
C ILE A 404 -30.44 30.66 16.97
N GLN A 405 -29.33 30.01 17.29
CA GLN A 405 -28.82 29.92 18.66
C GLN A 405 -27.38 30.38 18.77
N ASP A 406 -27.07 31.20 19.77
CA ASP A 406 -25.68 31.60 20.07
C ASP A 406 -24.98 32.25 18.84
N CYS A 407 -25.73 33.05 18.08
CA CYS A 407 -25.26 33.70 16.85
C CYS A 407 -24.98 35.19 17.03
N GLU A 408 -24.04 35.72 16.27
CA GLU A 408 -23.66 37.13 16.25
C GLU A 408 -23.88 37.76 14.87
N PHE A 409 -24.76 38.76 14.83
CA PHE A 409 -25.05 39.59 13.66
C PHE A 409 -24.38 40.94 13.85
N LEU A 410 -23.14 41.06 13.42
CA LEU A 410 -22.23 42.15 13.74
C LEU A 410 -22.14 43.24 12.66
N ALA A 411 -22.80 43.02 11.51
CA ALA A 411 -22.82 43.95 10.39
C ALA A 411 -23.77 45.12 10.65
N ASP A 412 -23.21 46.31 10.90
CA ASP A 412 -23.97 47.54 11.10
C ASP A 412 -24.54 48.09 9.80
N TYR A 413 -24.00 47.68 8.65
CA TYR A 413 -24.45 48.08 7.32
C TYR A 413 -25.22 46.98 6.54
N CYS A 414 -25.43 45.81 7.13
CA CYS A 414 -26.24 44.76 6.50
C CYS A 414 -27.69 45.25 6.30
N TYR A 415 -28.21 45.11 5.08
CA TYR A 415 -29.56 45.54 4.74
C TYR A 415 -30.62 44.86 5.62
N ILE A 416 -30.62 43.52 5.65
CA ILE A 416 -31.50 42.72 6.53
C ILE A 416 -30.71 41.54 7.09
N ASP A 417 -30.61 41.39 8.42
CA ASP A 417 -29.90 40.22 8.96
C ASP A 417 -30.66 38.92 8.69
N VAL A 418 -31.94 38.85 9.02
CA VAL A 418 -32.77 37.67 8.84
C VAL A 418 -33.99 38.00 7.99
N ASN A 419 -34.02 37.48 6.78
CA ASN A 419 -35.10 37.66 5.82
C ASN A 419 -35.90 36.36 5.65
N VAL A 420 -37.21 36.41 5.84
CA VAL A 420 -38.11 35.26 5.80
C VAL A 420 -39.00 35.31 4.56
N SER A 421 -38.78 34.37 3.63
CA SER A 421 -39.64 34.11 2.46
C SER A 421 -40.33 32.74 2.57
N SER A 422 -41.14 32.57 3.61
CA SER A 422 -41.85 31.32 3.90
C SER A 422 -43.21 31.55 4.52
N ASP A 423 -44.15 30.62 4.30
CA ASP A 423 -45.43 30.60 5.00
C ASP A 423 -45.39 29.62 6.18
N ASN A 424 -46.11 29.94 7.26
CA ASN A 424 -46.29 29.07 8.42
C ASN A 424 -44.97 28.60 9.07
N SER A 425 -43.89 29.38 8.97
CA SER A 425 -42.61 29.06 9.59
C SER A 425 -42.55 29.49 11.04
N ALA A 426 -41.80 28.73 11.85
CA ALA A 426 -41.39 29.14 13.20
C ALA A 426 -39.90 29.52 13.22
N ILE A 427 -39.57 30.77 13.54
CA ILE A 427 -38.17 31.25 13.64
C ILE A 427 -37.87 31.63 15.10
N ASN A 428 -36.97 30.90 15.75
CA ASN A 428 -36.68 31.08 17.17
C ASN A 428 -35.26 31.58 17.34
N PHE A 429 -35.10 32.74 17.98
CA PHE A 429 -33.81 33.30 18.35
C PHE A 429 -33.54 33.03 19.83
N LEU A 430 -32.36 32.48 20.11
CA LEU A 430 -31.90 32.20 21.47
C LEU A 430 -30.45 32.69 21.63
N ASN A 431 -30.19 33.54 22.61
CA ASN A 431 -28.84 34.02 22.93
C ASN A 431 -28.12 34.68 21.75
N CYS A 432 -28.79 35.53 20.97
CA CYS A 432 -28.19 36.17 19.80
C CYS A 432 -27.80 37.63 20.08
N ASN A 433 -26.69 38.08 19.51
CA ASN A 433 -26.30 39.49 19.52
C ASN A 433 -26.55 40.12 18.16
N PHE A 434 -27.05 41.34 18.15
CA PHE A 434 -27.21 42.17 16.95
C PHE A 434 -26.46 43.48 17.11
N ALA A 435 -25.79 43.93 16.06
CA ALA A 435 -25.16 45.24 16.01
C ALA A 435 -26.20 46.29 15.62
N LYS A 436 -26.20 47.42 16.34
CA LYS A 436 -27.01 48.58 15.98
C LYS A 436 -26.82 48.96 14.50
N LYS A 437 -27.93 48.99 13.76
CA LYS A 437 -27.94 49.40 12.36
C LYS A 437 -27.53 50.85 12.17
N LYS A 438 -26.74 51.09 11.12
CA LYS A 438 -26.17 52.40 10.76
C LYS A 438 -27.20 53.30 10.09
N PHE A 439 -28.09 52.74 9.29
CA PHE A 439 -29.10 53.48 8.52
C PHE A 439 -30.52 53.02 8.87
N SER A 440 -31.50 53.91 8.70
CA SER A 440 -32.90 53.68 9.10
C SER A 440 -33.66 52.68 8.23
N HIS A 441 -33.19 52.41 7.01
CA HIS A 441 -33.81 51.44 6.10
C HIS A 441 -33.33 49.99 6.36
N GLN A 442 -32.47 49.79 7.35
CA GLN A 442 -31.92 48.49 7.70
C GLN A 442 -32.68 47.91 8.89
N THR A 443 -32.85 46.58 8.90
CA THR A 443 -33.52 45.87 9.99
C THR A 443 -32.78 44.58 10.32
N HIS A 444 -32.96 44.03 11.51
CA HIS A 444 -32.41 42.72 11.82
C HIS A 444 -33.36 41.58 11.40
N LEU A 445 -34.66 41.86 11.28
CA LEU A 445 -35.66 40.85 10.94
C LEU A 445 -36.75 41.45 10.04
N GLU A 446 -37.02 40.76 8.94
CA GLU A 446 -38.07 41.06 7.98
C GLU A 446 -38.76 39.77 7.48
N VAL A 447 -40.06 39.84 7.22
CA VAL A 447 -40.84 38.85 6.47
C VAL A 447 -41.23 39.50 5.14
N ILE A 448 -40.88 38.86 4.03
CA ILE A 448 -41.18 39.40 2.70
C ILE A 448 -42.70 39.55 2.52
N THR A 449 -43.10 40.65 1.88
CA THR A 449 -44.52 40.93 1.60
C THR A 449 -45.19 39.77 0.86
N GLY A 450 -46.37 39.37 1.36
CA GLY A 450 -47.17 38.27 0.80
C GLY A 450 -47.05 36.95 1.56
N PHE A 451 -45.97 36.74 2.32
CA PHE A 451 -45.82 35.57 3.19
C PHE A 451 -46.60 35.74 4.51
N LYS A 452 -47.15 34.64 5.03
CA LYS A 452 -48.18 34.67 6.09
C LYS A 452 -47.98 33.66 7.21
N ASN A 453 -48.62 33.94 8.35
CA ASN A 453 -48.73 33.06 9.52
C ASN A 453 -47.40 32.58 10.13
N ASN A 454 -46.32 33.35 9.97
CA ASN A 454 -45.04 33.04 10.59
C ASN A 454 -45.04 33.41 12.08
N ILE A 455 -44.39 32.58 12.90
CA ILE A 455 -44.22 32.80 14.33
C ILE A 455 -42.74 33.02 14.60
N MET A 456 -42.36 34.21 15.03
CA MET A 456 -41.00 34.55 15.40
C MET A 456 -40.92 34.78 16.90
N THR A 457 -39.96 34.13 17.56
CA THR A 457 -39.73 34.30 19.01
C THR A 457 -38.29 34.68 19.28
N ALA A 458 -38.05 35.50 20.30
CA ALA A 458 -36.70 35.88 20.70
C ALA A 458 -36.54 35.83 22.21
N SER A 459 -35.53 35.09 22.67
CA SER A 459 -35.17 34.93 24.07
C SER A 459 -33.69 35.28 24.28
N ASN A 460 -33.39 36.05 25.32
CA ASN A 460 -32.04 36.48 25.67
C ASN A 460 -31.24 37.07 24.48
N CYS A 461 -31.89 37.90 23.66
CA CYS A 461 -31.26 38.52 22.50
C CYS A 461 -30.88 39.97 22.78
N PHE A 462 -29.67 40.38 22.41
CA PHE A 462 -29.16 41.75 22.58
C PHE A 462 -29.41 42.56 21.30
N GLN A 463 -30.02 43.74 21.45
CA GLN A 463 -30.30 44.72 20.38
C GLN A 463 -31.13 44.24 19.18
N LEU A 464 -31.77 43.07 19.26
CA LEU A 464 -32.69 42.62 18.22
C LEU A 464 -33.82 43.65 18.03
N ALA A 465 -33.97 44.11 16.79
CA ALA A 465 -35.02 45.00 16.33
C ALA A 465 -35.58 44.45 15.01
N PHE A 466 -36.87 44.63 14.77
CA PHE A 466 -37.57 44.09 13.62
C PHE A 466 -38.40 45.18 12.95
N ASP A 467 -38.73 44.97 11.67
CA ASP A 467 -39.65 45.85 10.96
C ASP A 467 -41.09 45.58 11.43
N GLN A 468 -41.83 46.61 11.83
CA GLN A 468 -43.24 46.46 12.22
C GLN A 468 -44.12 45.94 11.09
N ALA A 469 -43.69 46.11 9.83
CA ALA A 469 -44.32 45.47 8.68
C ALA A 469 -44.36 43.93 8.79
N VAL A 470 -43.53 43.32 9.63
CA VAL A 470 -43.57 41.89 9.95
C VAL A 470 -44.89 41.47 10.59
N LEU A 471 -45.67 42.35 11.23
CA LEU A 471 -46.87 41.97 11.99
C LEU A 471 -48.16 41.86 11.16
N VAL A 472 -48.06 41.96 9.83
CA VAL A 472 -49.21 41.84 8.92
C VAL A 472 -49.42 40.38 8.47
N ASN A 473 -50.54 40.07 7.81
CA ASN A 473 -50.82 38.75 7.24
C ASN A 473 -50.73 37.58 8.26
N GLY A 474 -51.11 37.82 9.52
CA GLY A 474 -51.12 36.80 10.57
C GLY A 474 -49.73 36.41 11.10
N ASN A 475 -48.67 37.07 10.63
CA ASN A 475 -47.33 36.92 11.17
C ASN A 475 -47.25 37.54 12.58
N LYS A 476 -46.45 36.93 13.47
CA LYS A 476 -46.34 37.30 14.89
C LYS A 476 -44.89 37.33 15.31
N PHE A 477 -44.50 38.36 16.06
CA PHE A 477 -43.21 38.43 16.75
C PHE A 477 -43.41 38.58 18.26
N THR A 478 -42.74 37.72 19.03
CA THR A 478 -42.76 37.76 20.51
C THR A 478 -41.34 37.78 21.06
N ALA A 479 -40.95 38.90 21.68
CA ALA A 479 -39.74 38.95 22.51
C ALA A 479 -40.08 38.51 23.94
N THR A 480 -39.60 37.34 24.36
CA THR A 480 -39.84 36.78 25.69
C THR A 480 -38.87 37.38 26.73
N SER A 481 -37.67 37.74 26.30
CA SER A 481 -36.66 38.43 27.12
C SER A 481 -35.62 39.12 26.22
N SER A 482 -35.48 40.44 26.37
CA SER A 482 -34.36 41.18 25.79
C SER A 482 -33.17 41.15 26.75
N SER A 483 -31.95 41.05 26.22
CA SER A 483 -30.74 41.24 27.01
C SER A 483 -30.30 42.70 26.96
N SER A 484 -29.90 43.24 28.12
CA SER A 484 -29.30 44.58 28.20
C SER A 484 -27.82 44.61 27.82
N PHE A 485 -27.17 43.43 27.76
CA PHE A 485 -25.75 43.29 27.46
C PHE A 485 -25.53 42.22 26.38
N ALA A 486 -24.53 42.42 25.55
CA ALA A 486 -24.10 41.41 24.60
C ALA A 486 -23.57 40.15 25.33
N ASN A 487 -23.97 38.96 24.85
CA ASN A 487 -23.39 37.72 25.33
C ASN A 487 -22.00 37.52 24.71
N VAL A 488 -20.96 37.34 25.53
CA VAL A 488 -19.56 37.24 25.06
C VAL A 488 -19.10 35.79 24.79
N ASN A 489 -19.93 34.79 25.10
CA ASN A 489 -19.59 33.37 25.00
C ASN A 489 -20.20 32.68 23.76
N ILE A 490 -20.70 33.46 22.81
CA ILE A 490 -21.36 32.98 21.59
C ILE A 490 -20.50 33.26 20.34
N GLY A 491 -21.09 33.03 19.16
CA GLY A 491 -20.42 33.23 17.86
C GLY A 491 -19.62 32.01 17.44
N CYS A 492 -18.72 32.18 16.46
CA CYS A 492 -18.06 31.06 15.78
C CYS A 492 -17.04 30.27 16.62
N GLY A 493 -16.64 30.75 17.80
CA GLY A 493 -15.87 29.98 18.78
C GLY A 493 -14.36 29.83 18.55
N PHE A 494 -13.76 30.48 17.54
CA PHE A 494 -12.31 30.47 17.28
C PHE A 494 -11.69 31.88 17.22
N MET A 495 -12.15 32.72 18.14
CA MET A 495 -11.97 34.18 18.11
C MET A 495 -10.55 34.66 18.40
N ASN A 496 -9.71 33.84 19.02
CA ASN A 496 -8.30 34.16 19.24
C ASN A 496 -7.56 34.39 17.90
N ARG A 497 -8.00 33.72 16.83
CA ARG A 497 -7.43 33.88 15.49
C ARG A 497 -8.12 34.99 14.69
N TYR A 498 -9.40 35.25 14.94
CA TYR A 498 -10.20 36.25 14.22
C TYR A 498 -10.99 37.16 15.16
N PRO A 499 -10.36 38.10 15.88
CA PRO A 499 -11.05 38.90 16.91
C PRO A 499 -12.27 39.70 16.41
N GLN A 500 -12.39 39.93 15.10
CA GLN A 500 -13.45 40.71 14.47
C GLN A 500 -14.80 39.98 14.40
N GLY A 501 -14.83 38.65 14.48
CA GLY A 501 -16.08 37.87 14.48
C GLY A 501 -16.83 37.88 15.82
N ARG A 502 -16.54 38.85 16.69
CA ARG A 502 -17.23 39.09 17.97
C ARG A 502 -17.67 40.53 18.09
N ILE A 503 -18.79 40.75 18.78
CA ILE A 503 -19.15 42.10 19.20
C ILE A 503 -18.10 42.58 20.21
N ARG A 504 -17.44 43.70 19.91
CA ARG A 504 -16.54 44.33 20.88
C ARG A 504 -17.43 44.90 21.97
N ALA A 505 -17.27 44.41 23.20
CA ALA A 505 -18.01 44.92 24.34
C ALA A 505 -17.96 46.46 24.35
N LYS A 506 -19.14 47.08 24.29
CA LYS A 506 -19.36 48.42 24.82
C LYS A 506 -20.45 48.31 25.85
#